data_AF-A0A7S4EDL5-F1
#
_entry.id   AF-A0A7S4EDL5-F1
#
_cell.length_a   1.000
_cell.length_b   1.000
_cell.length_c   1.000
_cell.angle_alpha   90.00
_cell.angle_beta   90.00
_cell.angle_gamma   90.00
#
_symmetry.space_group_name_H-M   'P 1'
#
loop_
_entity.id
_entity.type
_entity.pdbx_description
1 polymer ?
#
loop_
_entity_poly.entity_id
_entity_poly.type
_entity_poly.pdbx_seq_one_letter_code
_entity_poly.pdbx_strand_id
1 'polypeptide(L)'
;MCGIAAILWAEAEDAPTAEDAKAAKAAVLKLASRCGIARRGPDSLDACVPAPHVALAASVLTMRSKGDARQPATDASGNALCWNGEWFQGGPAPDAADAP
;
A
#
# COMPACT_ATOMS: atom_id res chain seq x y z
N MET A 1 8.56 5.83 7.51
CA MET A 1 7.76 4.58 7.54
C MET A 1 6.69 4.70 6.49
N CYS A 2 6.43 3.69 5.67
CA CYS A 2 5.42 3.76 4.62
C CYS A 2 4.03 4.16 5.15
N GLY A 3 3.21 4.78 4.31
CA GLY A 3 1.82 5.11 4.62
C GLY A 3 0.88 4.41 3.65
N ILE A 4 -0.26 3.92 4.13
CA ILE A 4 -1.24 3.17 3.35
C ILE A 4 -2.60 3.84 3.52
N ALA A 5 -3.34 3.97 2.42
CA ALA A 5 -4.76 4.29 2.41
C ALA A 5 -5.50 3.27 1.55
N ALA A 6 -6.72 2.92 1.95
CA ALA A 6 -7.58 2.03 1.20
C ALA A 6 -9.01 2.55 1.23
N ILE A 7 -9.72 2.38 0.13
CA ILE A 7 -11.17 2.53 0.05
C ILE A 7 -11.70 1.15 -0.32
N LEU A 8 -12.56 0.63 0.56
CA LEU A 8 -13.36 -0.57 0.34
C LEU A 8 -14.81 -0.11 0.35
N TRP A 9 -15.58 -0.42 -0.70
CA TRP A 9 -17.00 -0.10 -0.74
C TRP A 9 -17.85 -1.33 -0.97
N ALA A 10 -19.07 -1.30 -0.45
CA ALA A 10 -20.05 -2.35 -0.71
C ALA A 10 -20.66 -2.17 -2.12
N GLU A 11 -21.09 -3.29 -2.69
CA GLU A 11 -21.52 -3.55 -4.07
C GLU A 11 -22.10 -2.38 -4.90
N ALA A 12 -21.72 -2.40 -6.18
CA ALA A 12 -22.66 -2.28 -7.28
C ALA A 12 -22.55 -3.60 -8.06
N GLU A 13 -23.67 -4.20 -8.47
CA GLU A 13 -23.72 -5.52 -9.13
C GLU A 13 -22.95 -5.58 -10.47
N ASP A 14 -22.53 -4.43 -11.00
CA ASP A 14 -21.86 -4.31 -12.28
C ASP A 14 -20.33 -4.32 -12.16
N ALA A 15 -19.69 -4.94 -13.15
CA ALA A 15 -18.26 -4.83 -13.33
C ALA A 15 -17.88 -3.34 -13.51
N PRO A 16 -16.92 -2.80 -12.74
CA PRO A 16 -16.55 -1.40 -12.81
C PRO A 16 -15.99 -1.07 -14.18
N THR A 17 -16.42 0.06 -14.73
CA THR A 17 -15.88 0.59 -15.98
C THR A 17 -14.46 1.12 -15.79
N ALA A 18 -13.74 1.37 -16.89
CA ALA A 18 -12.45 2.03 -16.83
C ALA A 18 -12.54 3.46 -16.21
N GLU A 19 -13.68 4.12 -16.37
CA GLU A 19 -13.95 5.43 -15.77
C GLU A 19 -14.15 5.32 -14.25
N ASP A 20 -14.84 4.27 -13.79
CA ASP A 20 -15.00 3.99 -12.36
C ASP A 20 -13.65 3.70 -11.70
N ALA A 21 -12.80 2.90 -12.34
CA ALA A 21 -11.46 2.62 -11.85
C ALA A 21 -10.61 3.91 -11.76
N LYS A 22 -10.71 4.80 -12.76
CA LYS A 22 -10.03 6.10 -12.75
C LYS A 22 -10.54 7.00 -11.62
N ALA A 23 -11.85 7.05 -11.42
CA ALA A 23 -12.48 7.81 -10.34
C ALA A 23 -12.07 7.28 -8.96
N ALA A 24 -12.07 5.95 -8.79
CA ALA A 24 -11.64 5.29 -7.57
C ALA A 24 -10.16 5.54 -7.25
N LYS A 25 -9.27 5.46 -8.26
CA LYS A 25 -7.85 5.81 -8.10
C LYS A 25 -7.67 7.26 -7.66
N ALA A 26 -8.41 8.20 -8.26
CA ALA A 26 -8.38 9.60 -7.84
C ALA A 26 -8.93 9.80 -6.40
N ALA A 27 -10.00 9.09 -6.03
CA ALA A 27 -10.59 9.16 -4.71
C ALA A 27 -9.64 8.67 -3.61
N VAL A 28 -8.95 7.54 -3.82
CA VAL A 28 -7.99 7.03 -2.83
C VAL A 28 -6.75 7.92 -2.72
N LEU A 29 -6.31 8.56 -3.82
CA LEU A 29 -5.23 9.55 -3.77
C LEU A 29 -5.65 10.83 -3.02
N LYS A 30 -6.89 11.29 -3.18
CA LYS A 30 -7.43 12.40 -2.40
C LYS A 30 -7.50 12.05 -0.91
N LEU A 31 -7.93 10.84 -0.57
CA LEU A 31 -7.91 10.33 0.80
C LEU A 31 -6.48 10.29 1.35
N ALA A 32 -5.53 9.75 0.59
CA ALA A 32 -4.12 9.69 0.94
C ALA A 32 -3.54 11.08 1.27
N SER A 33 -3.86 12.09 0.45
CA SER A 33 -3.49 13.49 0.68
C SER A 33 -4.10 14.05 1.97
N ARG A 34 -5.42 13.86 2.16
CA ARG A 34 -6.14 14.32 3.36
C ARG A 34 -5.61 13.68 4.66
N CYS A 35 -5.28 12.40 4.62
CA CYS A 35 -4.70 11.68 5.75
C CYS A 35 -3.18 11.95 5.91
N GLY A 36 -2.58 12.67 4.96
CA GLY A 36 -1.17 13.03 4.98
C GLY A 36 -0.21 11.85 4.91
N ILE A 37 -0.60 10.75 4.26
CA ILE A 37 0.24 9.54 4.21
C ILE A 37 1.55 9.80 3.45
N ALA A 38 1.53 10.66 2.44
CA ALA A 38 2.71 11.08 1.67
C ALA A 38 3.85 11.64 2.54
N ARG A 39 3.53 12.22 3.70
CA ARG A 39 4.56 12.71 4.64
C ARG A 39 5.28 11.58 5.37
N ARG A 40 4.68 10.40 5.48
CA ARG A 40 5.26 9.23 6.15
C ARG A 40 6.27 8.53 5.23
N GLY A 41 5.92 8.44 3.93
CA GLY A 41 6.74 7.89 2.86
C GLY A 41 6.95 8.88 1.72
N PRO A 42 7.94 9.79 1.81
CA PRO A 42 8.12 10.87 0.85
C PRO A 42 8.75 10.46 -0.49
N ASP A 43 9.28 9.24 -0.63
CA ASP A 43 10.07 8.86 -1.79
C ASP A 43 9.19 8.55 -3.01
N SER A 44 8.00 8.01 -2.77
CA SER A 44 6.99 7.83 -3.82
C SER A 44 5.60 7.74 -3.20
N LEU A 45 4.59 8.05 -4.02
CA LEU A 45 3.17 7.85 -3.74
C LEU A 45 2.52 7.33 -5.02
N ASP A 46 1.89 6.16 -4.96
CA ASP A 46 1.11 5.62 -6.06
C ASP A 46 -0.17 4.95 -5.56
N ALA A 47 -1.05 4.59 -6.48
CA ALA A 47 -2.33 3.96 -6.22
C ALA A 47 -2.73 2.98 -7.33
N CYS A 48 -3.51 1.97 -6.98
CA CYS A 48 -4.07 1.00 -7.92
C CYS A 48 -5.51 0.62 -7.53
N VAL A 49 -6.20 -0.04 -8.46
CA VAL A 49 -7.54 -0.61 -8.28
C VAL A 49 -7.43 -2.09 -8.63
N PRO A 50 -7.02 -2.96 -7.69
CA PRO A 50 -6.69 -4.36 -7.98
C PRO A 50 -7.91 -5.25 -8.19
N ALA A 51 -9.06 -4.83 -7.69
CA ALA A 51 -10.31 -5.54 -7.79
C ALA A 51 -11.47 -4.53 -7.86
N PRO A 52 -12.64 -4.94 -8.35
CA PRO A 52 -13.86 -4.19 -8.14
C PRO A 52 -14.01 -3.84 -6.66
N HIS A 53 -14.38 -2.59 -6.40
CA HIS A 53 -14.64 -2.09 -5.06
C HIS A 53 -13.44 -1.94 -4.13
N VAL A 54 -12.23 -2.05 -4.66
CA VAL A 54 -10.99 -1.89 -3.90
C VAL A 54 -10.13 -0.84 -4.59
N ALA A 55 -9.81 0.24 -3.89
CA ALA A 55 -8.78 1.19 -4.31
C ALA A 55 -7.72 1.33 -3.21
N LEU A 56 -6.46 1.16 -3.58
CA LEU A 56 -5.32 1.21 -2.66
C LEU A 56 -4.40 2.35 -3.05
N ALA A 57 -3.85 3.05 -2.06
CA ALA A 57 -2.74 3.98 -2.23
C ALA A 57 -1.66 3.71 -1.20
N ALA A 58 -0.40 3.82 -1.61
CA ALA A 58 0.73 3.65 -0.73
C ALA A 58 1.80 4.70 -0.99
N SER A 59 2.43 5.13 0.09
CA SER A 59 3.54 6.05 0.12
C SER A 59 4.75 5.35 0.72
N VAL A 60 5.93 5.52 0.12
CA VAL A 60 7.11 4.72 0.44
C VAL A 60 8.19 5.57 1.09
N LEU A 61 8.76 5.07 2.19
CA LEU A 61 10.07 5.50 2.69
C LEU A 61 11.03 4.33 2.52
N THR A 62 12.04 4.51 1.69
CA THR A 62 13.02 3.52 1.28
C THR A 62 14.11 3.44 2.34
N MET A 63 14.05 2.43 3.21
CA MET A 63 15.05 2.26 4.29
C MET A 63 16.08 1.17 3.98
N ARG A 64 15.67 0.04 3.38
CA ARG A 64 16.53 -1.16 3.26
C ARG A 64 16.50 -1.86 1.90
N SER A 65 15.67 -1.43 0.96
CA SER A 65 15.54 -2.12 -0.32
C SER A 65 16.72 -1.82 -1.25
N LYS A 66 17.40 -2.87 -1.71
CA LYS A 66 18.30 -2.82 -2.88
C LYS A 66 17.44 -2.99 -4.14
N GLY A 67 16.63 -1.99 -4.51
CA GLY A 67 15.74 -2.06 -5.68
C GLY A 67 14.54 -1.11 -5.61
N ASP A 68 13.71 -1.16 -6.64
CA ASP A 68 12.50 -0.34 -6.81
C ASP A 68 11.39 -0.85 -5.88
N ALA A 69 11.35 -0.36 -4.63
CA ALA A 69 10.38 -0.76 -3.61
C ALA A 69 9.03 -0.02 -3.76
N ARG A 70 8.51 0.04 -4.98
CA ARG A 70 7.23 0.71 -5.27
C ARG A 70 6.09 -0.01 -4.57
N GLN A 71 5.17 0.78 -4.05
CA GLN A 71 3.91 0.30 -3.52
C GLN A 71 2.75 1.15 -4.07
N PRO A 72 1.56 0.59 -4.31
CA PRO A 72 1.19 -0.82 -4.14
C PRO A 72 1.98 -1.77 -5.05
N ALA A 73 2.45 -2.90 -4.51
CA ALA A 73 3.14 -3.92 -5.29
C ALA A 73 2.10 -4.85 -5.93
N THR A 74 2.20 -5.08 -7.23
CA THR A 74 1.26 -5.94 -7.97
C THR A 74 1.98 -7.16 -8.55
N ASP A 75 1.36 -8.34 -8.46
CA ASP A 75 1.87 -9.54 -9.13
C ASP A 75 1.26 -9.74 -10.53
N ALA A 76 1.70 -10.79 -11.23
CA ALA A 76 1.22 -11.13 -12.58
C ALA A 76 -0.24 -11.59 -12.60
N SER A 77 -0.81 -11.98 -11.46
CA SER A 77 -2.21 -12.38 -11.31
C SER A 77 -3.13 -11.19 -10.98
N GLY A 78 -2.57 -9.98 -10.84
CA GLY A 78 -3.33 -8.78 -10.50
C GLY A 78 -3.58 -8.60 -9.00
N ASN A 79 -3.01 -9.45 -8.14
CA ASN A 79 -3.07 -9.24 -6.70
C ASN A 79 -2.23 -8.02 -6.34
N ALA A 80 -2.68 -7.23 -5.36
CA ALA A 80 -1.94 -6.08 -4.87
C ALA A 80 -1.65 -6.18 -3.36
N LEU A 81 -0.44 -5.78 -2.99
CA LEU A 81 0.02 -5.70 -1.60
C LEU A 81 0.49 -4.29 -1.27
N CYS A 82 -0.03 -3.76 -0.17
CA CYS A 82 0.52 -2.59 0.51
C CYS A 82 1.06 -3.02 1.88
N TRP A 83 2.27 -2.57 2.24
CA TRP A 83 2.93 -3.00 3.46
C TRP A 83 3.67 -1.84 4.13
N ASN A 84 3.38 -1.62 5.40
CA ASN A 84 4.13 -0.70 6.25
C ASN A 84 4.71 -1.48 7.43
N GLY A 85 5.94 -1.93 7.26
CA GLY A 85 6.70 -2.67 8.25
C GLY A 85 8.01 -3.12 7.64
N GLU A 86 8.85 -3.75 8.45
CA GLU A 86 10.12 -4.31 8.02
C GLU A 86 10.07 -5.83 8.19
N TRP A 87 10.49 -6.57 7.17
CA TRP A 87 10.65 -8.02 7.27
C TRP A 87 12.13 -8.33 7.51
N PHE A 88 12.46 -8.78 8.73
CA PHE A 88 13.80 -9.20 9.11
C PHE A 88 13.88 -10.72 8.95
N GLN A 89 14.55 -11.23 7.90
CA GLN A 89 14.82 -12.66 7.85
C GLN A 89 15.85 -13.05 8.93
N GLY A 90 15.42 -13.88 9.89
CA GLY A 90 16.28 -14.60 10.85
C GLY A 90 16.40 -14.01 12.26
N GLY A 91 15.43 -14.23 13.15
CA GLY A 91 15.65 -14.01 14.59
C GLY A 91 14.70 -14.79 15.50
N PRO A 92 15.19 -15.43 16.57
CA PRO A 92 14.34 -15.80 17.70
C PRO A 92 13.80 -14.54 18.41
N ALA A 93 12.78 -14.74 19.26
CA ALA A 93 12.06 -13.72 20.01
C ALA A 93 12.98 -12.72 20.74
N PRO A 94 12.51 -11.49 21.00
CA PRO A 94 13.27 -10.44 21.68
C PRO A 94 13.44 -10.72 23.19
N ASP A 95 14.05 -11.85 23.53
CA ASP A 95 14.53 -12.22 24.87
C ASP A 95 15.96 -12.79 24.77
N ALA A 96 16.79 -12.24 23.87
CA ALA A 96 18.24 -12.43 23.90
C ALA A 96 18.93 -11.43 24.86
N ALA A 97 18.16 -10.83 25.76
CA ALA A 97 18.65 -10.17 26.96
C ALA A 97 18.36 -11.08 28.15
N ASP A 98 18.99 -12.26 28.18
CA ASP A 98 19.27 -12.99 29.41
C ASP A 98 20.23 -14.16 29.12
N ALA A 99 21.52 -13.93 29.43
CA ALA A 99 22.39 -14.81 30.24
C ALA A 99 23.88 -14.65 29.88
N PRO A 100 24.81 -14.70 30.86
CA PRO A 100 24.77 -14.26 32.26
C PRO A 100 25.52 -12.93 32.50
#